data_AF-A0A7R9SD96-F1
#
_entry.id   AF-A0A7R9SD96-F1
#
_cell.length_a   1.000
_cell.length_b   1.000
_cell.length_c   1.000
_cell.angle_alpha   90.00
_cell.angle_beta   90.00
_cell.angle_gamma   90.00
#
_symmetry.space_group_name_H-M   'P 1'
#
loop_
_entity.id
_entity.type
_entity.pdbx_description
1 polymer ?
#
loop_
_entity_poly.entity_id
_entity_poly.type
_entity_poly.pdbx_seq_one_letter_code
_entity_poly.pdbx_strand_id
1 'polypeptide(L)'
;VDSKDLLNRVLANQSLALNSGVQIRNTLIVPDTLTLSEALESFKTAGEDFAVIMNEYALVVGIITLNDVMTTLMGDLVGQGLEE
;
A
#
# COMPACT_ATOMS: atom_id res chain seq x y z
N VAL A 1 -2.49 -10.47 0.78
CA VAL A 1 -3.82 -11.12 0.84
C VAL A 1 -4.83 -10.02 1.09
N ASP A 2 -5.96 -9.99 0.37
CA ASP A 2 -6.99 -8.97 0.55
C ASP A 2 -8.06 -9.44 1.56
N SER A 3 -8.60 -8.50 2.33
CA SER A 3 -9.66 -8.76 3.30
C SER A 3 -10.92 -9.32 2.64
N LYS A 4 -11.24 -8.92 1.41
CA LYS A 4 -12.39 -9.43 0.64
C LYS A 4 -12.27 -10.93 0.38
N ASP A 5 -11.05 -11.40 0.07
CA ASP A 5 -10.78 -12.82 -0.16
C ASP A 5 -11.04 -13.64 1.11
N LEU A 6 -10.59 -13.13 2.26
CA LEU A 6 -10.80 -13.78 3.55
C LEU A 6 -12.27 -13.76 3.97
N LEU A 7 -12.97 -12.64 3.76
CA LEU A 7 -14.40 -12.51 4.07
C LEU A 7 -15.22 -13.53 3.28
N ASN A 8 -15.00 -13.64 1.96
CA ASN A 8 -15.70 -14.59 1.11
C ASN A 8 -15.51 -16.04 1.59
N ARG A 9 -14.33 -16.37 2.12
CA ARG A 9 -14.06 -17.69 2.69
C ARG A 9 -14.84 -17.97 3.97
N VAL A 10 -14.89 -17.00 4.88
CA VAL A 10 -15.69 -17.11 6.10
C VAL A 10 -17.15 -17.35 5.73
N LEU A 11 -17.68 -16.57 4.78
CA LEU A 11 -19.06 -16.71 4.29
C LEU A 11 -19.32 -18.07 3.63
N ALA A 12 -18.31 -18.64 2.97
CA ALA A 12 -18.36 -19.96 2.36
C ALA A 12 -18.06 -21.13 3.32
N ASN A 13 -17.92 -20.88 4.63
CA ASN A 13 -17.46 -21.86 5.63
C ASN A 13 -16.16 -22.58 5.23
N GLN A 14 -15.27 -21.89 4.54
CA GLN A 14 -13.97 -22.40 4.13
C GLN A 14 -12.91 -22.12 5.21
N SER A 15 -11.86 -22.93 5.23
CA SER A 15 -10.71 -22.71 6.11
C SER A 15 -10.04 -21.37 5.83
N LEU A 16 -9.61 -20.67 6.88
CA LEU A 16 -8.77 -19.46 6.77
C LEU A 16 -7.28 -19.78 6.56
N ALA A 17 -6.92 -21.06 6.47
CA ALA A 17 -5.54 -21.45 6.19
C ALA A 17 -5.08 -20.87 4.83
N LEU A 18 -4.02 -20.06 4.87
CA LEU A 18 -3.50 -19.35 3.70
C LEU A 18 -2.68 -20.26 2.76
N ASN A 19 -2.32 -21.45 3.23
CA ASN A 19 -1.54 -22.44 2.48
C ASN A 19 -2.34 -23.16 1.38
N SER A 20 -3.66 -22.95 1.32
CA SER A 20 -4.53 -23.64 0.37
C SER A 20 -5.69 -22.73 -0.03
N GLY A 21 -5.80 -22.44 -1.33
CA GLY A 21 -6.92 -21.72 -1.95
C GLY A 21 -7.08 -20.24 -1.58
N VAL A 22 -6.11 -19.61 -0.91
CA VAL A 22 -5.98 -18.14 -0.85
C VAL A 22 -4.92 -17.71 -1.85
N GLN A 23 -5.22 -16.70 -2.66
CA GLN A 23 -4.24 -16.14 -3.57
C GLN A 23 -3.29 -15.22 -2.79
N ILE A 24 -2.05 -15.67 -2.62
CA ILE A 24 -0.97 -14.82 -2.14
C ILE A 24 -0.44 -14.04 -3.36
N ARG A 25 -0.65 -12.73 -3.33
CA ARG A 25 -0.19 -11.80 -4.37
C ARG A 25 1.13 -11.15 -3.95
N ASN A 26 2.00 -10.90 -4.91
CA ASN A 26 3.18 -10.06 -4.69
C ASN A 26 2.74 -8.64 -4.30
N THR A 27 3.51 -8.01 -3.42
CA THR A 27 3.30 -6.62 -3.01
C THR A 27 4.23 -5.71 -3.80
N LEU A 28 3.80 -4.47 -4.04
CA LEU A 28 4.66 -3.43 -4.60
C LEU A 28 5.81 -3.13 -3.63
N ILE A 29 7.04 -3.18 -4.14
CA ILE A 29 8.24 -2.77 -3.39
C ILE A 29 8.66 -1.38 -3.88
N VAL A 30 8.89 -0.48 -2.94
CA VAL A 30 9.30 0.91 -3.20
C VAL A 30 10.61 1.15 -2.45
N PRO A 31 11.68 1.61 -3.13
CA PRO A 31 12.92 2.00 -2.45
C PRO A 31 12.70 3.18 -1.49
N ASP A 32 13.40 3.19 -0.36
CA ASP A 32 13.34 4.28 0.64
C ASP A 32 13.89 5.63 0.14
N THR A 33 14.56 5.63 -1.01
CA THR A 33 15.08 6.81 -1.68
C THR A 33 14.06 7.54 -2.56
N LEU A 34 12.86 6.98 -2.78
CA LEU A 34 11.84 7.61 -3.64
C LEU A 34 11.16 8.78 -2.94
N THR A 35 10.92 9.85 -3.70
CA THR A 35 10.02 10.93 -3.29
C THR A 35 8.56 10.48 -3.26
N LEU A 36 7.70 11.21 -2.56
CA LEU A 36 6.27 10.93 -2.53
C LEU A 36 5.61 10.97 -3.92
N SER A 37 6.07 11.85 -4.81
CA SER A 37 5.58 11.93 -6.19
C SER A 37 5.93 10.69 -7.01
N GLU A 38 7.15 10.17 -6.86
CA GLU A 38 7.59 8.93 -7.52
C GLU A 38 6.89 7.70 -6.93
N ALA A 39 6.66 7.70 -5.61
CA ALA A 39 5.85 6.67 -4.96
C ALA A 39 4.40 6.69 -5.47
N LEU A 40 3.80 7.87 -5.67
CA LEU A 40 2.46 8.02 -6.27
C LEU A 40 2.41 7.45 -7.69
N GLU A 41 3.42 7.74 -8.51
CA GLU A 41 3.52 7.18 -9.86
C GLU A 41 3.68 5.65 -9.84
N SER A 42 4.45 5.13 -8.88
CA SER A 42 4.63 3.69 -8.67
C SER A 42 3.29 3.02 -8.33
N PHE A 43 2.50 3.60 -7.44
CA PHE A 43 1.14 3.12 -7.13
C PHE A 43 0.22 3.14 -8.35
N LYS A 44 0.20 4.25 -9.10
CA LYS A 44 -0.62 4.39 -10.31
C LYS A 44 -0.24 3.37 -11.38
N THR A 45 1.04 3.11 -11.55
CA THR A 45 1.56 2.16 -12.54
C THR A 45 1.28 0.71 -12.14
N ALA A 46 1.46 0.38 -10.85
CA ALA A 46 1.19 -0.96 -10.34
C ALA A 46 -0.32 -1.25 -10.22
N GLY A 47 -1.15 -0.22 -10.05
CA GLY A 47 -2.58 -0.39 -9.77
C GLY A 47 -2.85 -0.95 -8.37
N GLU A 48 -1.94 -0.72 -7.44
CA GLU A 48 -2.00 -1.17 -6.04
C GLU A 48 -2.17 0.04 -5.10
N ASP A 49 -2.64 -0.18 -3.88
CA ASP A 49 -2.85 0.85 -2.85
C ASP A 49 -1.97 0.67 -1.61
N PHE A 50 -1.15 -0.38 -1.59
CA PHE A 50 -0.26 -0.76 -0.51
C PHE A 50 1.13 -1.14 -1.03
N ALA A 51 2.18 -0.64 -0.38
CA ALA A 51 3.56 -0.96 -0.72
C ALA A 51 4.42 -1.17 0.52
N VAL A 52 5.47 -1.98 0.34
CA VAL A 52 6.53 -2.17 1.31
C VAL A 52 7.73 -1.32 0.93
N ILE A 53 8.23 -0.54 1.89
CA ILE A 53 9.43 0.27 1.72
C ILE A 53 10.66 -0.58 2.04
N MET A 54 11.63 -0.59 1.14
CA MET A 54 12.85 -1.38 1.24
C MET A 54 14.09 -0.50 1.02
N ASN A 55 15.16 -0.76 1.75
CA ASN A 55 16.45 -0.10 1.52
C ASN A 55 17.36 -0.88 0.56
N GLU A 56 18.55 -0.37 0.31
CA GLU A 56 19.53 -0.96 -0.62
C GLU A 56 20.08 -2.32 -0.18
N TYR A 57 19.93 -2.68 1.10
CA TYR A 57 20.33 -3.98 1.66
C TYR A 57 19.19 -5.00 1.67
N ALA A 58 18.10 -4.72 0.96
CA ALA A 58 16.89 -5.53 0.92
C ALA A 58 16.19 -5.70 2.28
N LEU A 59 16.39 -4.75 3.21
CA LEU A 59 15.71 -4.73 4.50
C LEU A 59 14.41 -3.92 4.42
N VAL A 60 13.37 -4.40 5.09
CA VAL A 60 12.10 -3.68 5.22
C VAL A 60 12.29 -2.51 6.18
N VAL A 61 12.08 -1.29 5.67
CA VAL A 61 12.08 -0.06 6.46
C VAL A 61 10.69 0.18 7.05
N GLY A 62 9.65 -0.08 6.26
CA GLY A 62 8.27 0.16 6.67
C GLY A 62 7.26 -0.17 5.57
N ILE A 63 6.05 0.36 5.73
CA ILE A 63 4.95 0.23 4.78
C ILE A 63 4.38 1.61 4.50
N ILE A 64 3.77 1.78 3.33
CA ILE A 64 3.10 3.02 2.94
C ILE A 64 1.82 2.69 2.16
N THR A 65 0.81 3.54 2.29
CA THR A 65 -0.44 3.42 1.52
C THR A 65 -0.57 4.57 0.52
N LEU A 66 -1.28 4.32 -0.57
CA LEU A 66 -1.62 5.35 -1.55
C LEU A 66 -2.35 6.53 -0.89
N ASN A 67 -3.21 6.26 0.10
CA ASN A 67 -3.94 7.31 0.80
C ASN A 67 -3.01 8.24 1.57
N ASP A 68 -1.99 7.72 2.26
CA ASP A 68 -1.03 8.55 3.00
C ASP A 68 -0.21 9.42 2.05
N VAL A 69 0.21 8.87 0.90
CA VAL A 69 0.92 9.62 -0.14
C VAL A 69 0.03 10.74 -0.69
N MET A 70 -1.20 10.42 -1.09
CA MET A 70 -2.15 11.39 -1.65
C MET A 70 -2.50 12.48 -0.63
N THR A 71 -2.79 12.12 0.62
CA THR A 71 -3.16 13.09 1.65
C THR A 71 -1.99 13.96 2.07
N THR A 72 -0.76 13.47 2.07
CA THR A 72 0.43 14.30 2.34
C THR A 72 0.66 15.29 1.21
N LEU A 73 0.65 14.82 -0.05
CA LEU A 73 0.84 15.68 -1.23
C LEU A 73 -0.28 16.73 -1.40
N MET A 74 -1.54 16.36 -1.10
CA MET A 74 -2.68 17.27 -1.19
C MET A 74 -2.85 18.12 0.08
N GLY A 75 -2.39 17.64 1.23
CA GLY A 75 -2.40 18.38 2.49
C GLY A 75 -1.53 19.63 2.42
N ASP A 76 -0.40 19.54 1.72
CA ASP A 76 0.45 20.71 1.40
C ASP A 76 -0.27 21.76 0.53
N LEU A 77 -1.33 21.38 -0.20
CA LEU A 77 -2.13 22.32 -1.02
C LEU A 77 -3.26 23.01 -0.23
N VAL A 78 -3.73 22.41 0.88
CA VAL A 78 -4.84 22.93 1.70
C VAL A 78 -4.32 23.68 2.95
N GLY A 79 -3.08 23.46 3.35
CA GLY A 79 -2.45 24.02 4.56
C GLY A 79 -2.02 25.50 4.50
N GLN A 80 -2.21 26.22 3.38
CA GLN A 80 -1.87 27.65 3.27
C GLN A 80 -3.08 28.60 3.30
N GLY A 81 -4.29 28.11 3.59
CA GLY A 81 -5.53 28.88 3.49
C GLY A 81 -6.34 29.08 4.77
N LEU A 82 -5.85 28.65 5.94
CA LEU A 82 -6.61 28.71 7.20
C LEU A 82 -5.74 29.17 8.39
N GLU A 83 -4.96 30.24 8.17
CA GLU A 83 -4.43 31.08 9.26
C GLU A 83 -4.74 32.56 8.95
N GLU A 84 -6.01 32.95 9.11
CA GLU A 84 -6.44 34.33 9.44
C GLU A 84 -7.61 34.28 10.44
#